data_AF-A0A5Q0GXP8-F1
#
_entry.id   AF-A0A5Q0GXP8-F1
#
_cell.length_a   1.000
_cell.length_b   1.000
_cell.length_c   1.000
_cell.angle_alpha   90.00
_cell.angle_beta   90.00
_cell.angle_gamma   90.00
#
_symmetry.space_group_name_H-M   'P 1'
#
loop_
_entity.id
_entity.type
_entity.pdbx_description
1 polymer ?
#
loop_
_entity_poly.entity_id
_entity_poly.type
_entity_poly.pdbx_seq_one_letter_code
_entity_poly.pdbx_strand_id
1 'polypeptide(L)'
;MALPYEPDDDHAADRFVNLALRNRDAEEWRHLASDAYVEQTERVLLGMLDRIAADRAHRKAERDTARARLAAGEVTRADHDRDLAEEGERARKTAHFESLVREQHRLIAAKVRRLRGDDVRDELMSLVVALGTAIDAHRAAVLGARSEPSAADRALWERLSALDVPGPEGRTSLEALVERHAAQQDDHGRVLAGIVLDLAGDATSVPRAALLEVWKRKVAPTLTPEQKAEFAARGKGSLVTERLRKAMGHLERLGLVARSGRQGDQRLDVLDRAGLAELAAGTEQG
;
A
#
# COMPACT_ATOMS: atom_id res chain seq x y z
N MET A 1 -22.54 13.17 -9.61
CA MET A 1 -23.57 12.90 -8.59
C MET A 1 -22.86 12.64 -7.26
N ALA A 2 -23.40 13.13 -6.14
CA ALA A 2 -22.91 12.71 -4.81
C ALA A 2 -23.53 11.34 -4.49
N LEU A 3 -22.75 10.42 -3.90
CA LEU A 3 -23.30 9.14 -3.46
C LEU A 3 -24.24 9.37 -2.26
N PRO A 4 -25.26 8.53 -2.05
CA PRO A 4 -26.27 8.76 -1.01
C PRO A 4 -25.78 8.42 0.41
N TYR A 5 -24.46 8.47 0.64
CA TYR A 5 -23.82 8.15 1.92
C TYR A 5 -22.48 8.87 2.06
N GLU A 6 -22.08 9.03 3.31
CA GLU A 6 -20.81 9.66 3.67
C GLU A 6 -19.61 8.74 3.36
N PRO A 7 -18.43 9.29 3.04
CA PRO A 7 -17.22 8.51 2.71
C PRO A 7 -16.73 7.53 3.79
N ASP A 8 -17.25 7.62 5.02
CA ASP A 8 -16.91 6.72 6.14
C ASP A 8 -18.08 5.82 6.59
N ASP A 9 -19.27 5.92 5.97
CA ASP A 9 -20.39 5.02 6.26
C ASP A 9 -20.29 3.72 5.45
N ASP A 10 -19.40 2.82 5.90
CA ASP A 10 -19.18 1.52 5.25
C ASP A 10 -20.44 0.64 5.20
N HIS A 11 -21.40 0.85 6.10
CA HIS A 11 -22.63 0.07 6.13
C HIS A 11 -23.63 0.54 5.07
N ALA A 12 -23.74 1.85 4.84
CA ALA A 12 -24.51 2.38 3.72
C ALA A 12 -23.81 2.10 2.38
N ALA A 13 -22.48 2.20 2.33
CA ALA A 13 -21.68 1.85 1.17
C ALA A 13 -21.86 0.37 0.78
N ASP A 14 -21.92 -0.55 1.76
CA ASP A 14 -22.18 -1.97 1.49
C ASP A 14 -23.51 -2.21 0.77
N ARG A 15 -24.59 -1.61 1.27
CA ARG A 15 -25.91 -1.71 0.63
C ARG A 15 -25.90 -1.15 -0.77
N PHE A 16 -25.26 0.00 -0.97
CA PHE A 16 -25.22 0.67 -2.26
C PHE A 16 -24.34 -0.07 -3.28
N VAL A 17 -23.14 -0.53 -2.89
CA VAL A 17 -22.28 -1.34 -3.75
C VAL A 17 -22.96 -2.65 -4.14
N ASN A 18 -23.72 -3.28 -3.24
CA ASN A 18 -24.50 -4.48 -3.56
C ASN A 18 -25.58 -4.19 -4.62
N LEU A 19 -26.25 -3.03 -4.53
CA LEU A 19 -27.22 -2.59 -5.54
C LEU A 19 -26.53 -2.29 -6.88
N ALA A 20 -25.40 -1.58 -6.87
CA ALA A 20 -24.63 -1.24 -8.06
C ALA A 20 -24.05 -2.49 -8.77
N LEU A 21 -23.66 -3.52 -8.02
CA LEU A 21 -23.25 -4.83 -8.57
C LEU A 21 -24.37 -5.52 -9.34
N ARG A 22 -25.63 -5.34 -8.91
CA ARG A 22 -26.81 -5.95 -9.56
C ARG A 22 -27.27 -5.14 -10.77
N ASN A 23 -27.28 -3.82 -10.66
CA ASN A 23 -27.76 -2.93 -11.71
C ASN A 23 -26.75 -2.75 -12.85
N ARG A 24 -25.46 -2.94 -12.57
CA ARG A 24 -24.34 -2.77 -13.53
C ARG A 24 -24.30 -1.38 -14.19
N ASP A 25 -24.72 -0.35 -13.46
CA ASP A 25 -24.73 1.02 -13.98
C ASP A 25 -23.31 1.59 -14.06
N ALA A 26 -22.86 1.89 -15.28
CA ALA A 26 -21.53 2.44 -15.54
C ALA A 26 -21.31 3.84 -14.94
N GLU A 27 -22.37 4.62 -14.71
CA GLU A 27 -22.28 5.92 -14.05
C GLU A 27 -22.09 5.78 -12.53
N GLU A 28 -22.83 4.87 -11.90
CA GLU A 28 -22.65 4.54 -10.48
C GLU A 28 -21.23 4.04 -10.21
N TRP A 29 -20.71 3.13 -11.06
CA TRP A 29 -19.35 2.62 -10.93
C TRP A 29 -18.28 3.68 -11.16
N ARG A 30 -18.54 4.69 -12.01
CA ARG A 30 -17.62 5.84 -12.15
C ARG A 30 -17.54 6.65 -10.86
N HIS A 31 -18.66 6.81 -10.15
CA HIS A 31 -18.70 7.53 -8.87
C HIS A 31 -18.08 6.72 -7.71
N LEU A 32 -18.38 5.43 -7.62
CA LEU A 32 -17.73 4.51 -6.68
C LEU A 32 -16.22 4.45 -6.86
N ALA A 33 -15.77 4.55 -8.11
CA ALA A 33 -14.36 4.54 -8.49
C ALA A 33 -13.70 5.93 -8.52
N SER A 34 -14.32 6.94 -7.90
CA SER A 34 -13.74 8.27 -7.73
C SER A 34 -12.83 8.33 -6.51
N ASP A 35 -11.85 9.23 -6.52
CA ASP A 35 -10.83 9.32 -5.47
C ASP A 35 -11.43 9.48 -4.05
N ALA A 36 -12.60 10.10 -3.94
CA ALA A 36 -13.30 10.29 -2.68
C ALA A 36 -13.86 8.99 -2.07
N TYR A 37 -14.15 7.98 -2.90
CA TYR A 37 -14.89 6.78 -2.49
C TYR A 37 -14.20 5.46 -2.88
N VAL A 38 -13.10 5.50 -3.63
CA VAL A 38 -12.47 4.30 -4.21
C VAL A 38 -11.85 3.39 -3.14
N GLU A 39 -11.28 3.94 -2.07
CA GLU A 39 -10.77 3.15 -0.95
C GLU A 39 -11.91 2.52 -0.13
N GLN A 40 -12.97 3.27 0.12
CA GLN A 40 -14.17 2.76 0.79
C GLN A 40 -14.81 1.63 -0.02
N THR A 41 -14.94 1.82 -1.33
CA THR A 41 -15.45 0.81 -2.26
C THR A 41 -14.59 -0.44 -2.26
N GLU A 42 -13.26 -0.31 -2.25
CA GLU A 42 -12.36 -1.47 -2.15
C GLU A 42 -12.56 -2.24 -0.84
N ARG A 43 -12.64 -1.53 0.30
CA ARG A 43 -12.90 -2.18 1.60
C ARG A 43 -14.22 -2.94 1.60
N VAL A 44 -15.28 -2.35 1.07
CA VAL A 44 -16.60 -2.99 0.96
C VAL A 44 -16.53 -4.25 0.09
N LEU A 45 -15.86 -4.18 -1.07
CA LEU A 45 -15.69 -5.33 -1.96
C LEU A 45 -14.88 -6.46 -1.30
N LEU A 46 -13.80 -6.13 -0.59
CA LEU A 46 -13.03 -7.09 0.20
C LEU A 46 -13.89 -7.72 1.31
N GLY A 47 -14.64 -6.90 2.06
CA GLY A 47 -15.57 -7.40 3.08
C GLY A 47 -16.67 -8.31 2.52
N MET A 48 -17.16 -8.04 1.31
CA MET A 48 -18.08 -8.95 0.60
C MET A 48 -17.40 -10.29 0.28
N LEU A 49 -16.15 -10.29 -0.20
CA LEU A 49 -15.38 -11.51 -0.47
C LEU A 49 -15.12 -12.32 0.80
N ASP A 50 -14.80 -11.65 1.91
CA ASP A 50 -14.57 -12.30 3.21
C ASP A 50 -15.85 -12.96 3.74
N ARG A 51 -17.00 -12.29 3.62
CA ARG A 51 -18.30 -12.89 3.98
C ARG A 51 -18.63 -14.09 3.10
N ILE A 52 -18.38 -14.02 1.79
CA ILE A 52 -18.56 -15.16 0.89
C ILE A 52 -17.65 -16.34 1.31
N ALA A 53 -16.41 -16.06 1.72
CA ALA A 53 -15.48 -17.07 2.21
C ALA A 53 -15.96 -17.70 3.54
N ALA A 54 -16.42 -16.87 4.48
CA ALA A 54 -17.00 -17.33 5.75
C ALA A 54 -18.25 -18.19 5.53
N ASP A 55 -19.18 -17.76 4.67
CA ASP A 55 -20.38 -18.51 4.30
C ASP A 55 -20.03 -19.85 3.63
N ARG A 56 -18.95 -19.91 2.85
CA ARG A 56 -18.46 -21.16 2.26
C ARG A 56 -17.91 -22.10 3.33
N ALA A 57 -17.16 -21.58 4.29
CA ALA A 57 -16.64 -22.36 5.41
C ALA A 57 -17.78 -22.90 6.29
N HIS A 58 -18.77 -22.06 6.59
CA HIS A 58 -19.96 -22.45 7.35
C HIS A 58 -20.75 -23.55 6.64
N ARG A 59 -21.09 -23.36 5.36
CA ARG A 59 -21.79 -24.39 4.55
C ARG A 59 -21.01 -25.69 4.44
N LYS A 60 -19.68 -25.62 4.37
CA LYS A 60 -18.85 -26.83 4.40
C LYS A 60 -19.04 -27.57 5.74
N ALA A 61 -19.04 -26.86 6.87
CA ALA A 61 -19.28 -27.47 8.18
C ALA A 61 -20.70 -28.04 8.33
N GLU A 62 -21.71 -27.34 7.81
CA GLU A 62 -23.10 -27.84 7.75
C GLU A 62 -23.19 -29.12 6.93
N ARG A 63 -22.58 -29.16 5.74
CA ARG A 63 -22.50 -30.37 4.91
C ARG A 63 -21.80 -31.53 5.60
N ASP A 64 -20.67 -31.25 6.27
CA ASP A 64 -19.92 -32.26 7.01
C ASP A 64 -20.80 -32.83 8.14
N THR A 65 -21.62 -31.99 8.79
CA THR A 65 -22.60 -32.39 9.80
C THR A 65 -23.76 -33.20 9.20
N ALA A 66 -24.36 -32.74 8.10
CA ALA A 66 -25.43 -33.44 7.40
C ALA A 66 -25.00 -34.83 6.92
N ARG A 67 -23.76 -34.94 6.44
CA ARG A 67 -23.14 -36.22 6.05
C ARG A 67 -22.99 -37.16 7.25
N ALA A 68 -22.61 -36.64 8.41
CA ALA A 68 -22.51 -37.42 9.63
C ALA A 68 -23.88 -37.93 10.10
N ARG A 69 -24.93 -37.09 10.04
CA ARG A 69 -26.31 -37.48 10.36
C ARG A 69 -26.86 -38.56 9.42
N LEU A 70 -26.57 -38.45 8.12
CA LEU A 70 -26.92 -39.49 7.15
C LEU A 70 -26.21 -40.81 7.49
N ALA A 71 -24.91 -40.77 7.81
CA ALA A 71 -24.16 -41.97 8.19
C ALA A 71 -24.66 -42.61 9.51
N ALA A 72 -25.16 -41.79 10.44
CA ALA A 72 -25.81 -42.23 11.67
C ALA A 72 -27.25 -42.74 11.46
N GLY A 73 -27.81 -42.58 10.27
CA GLY A 73 -29.20 -42.97 9.95
C GLY A 73 -30.26 -42.03 10.54
N GLU A 74 -29.86 -40.85 11.02
CA GLU A 74 -30.76 -39.85 11.63
C GLU A 74 -31.59 -39.09 10.58
N VAL A 75 -31.12 -39.08 9.33
CA VAL A 75 -31.77 -38.40 8.20
C VAL A 75 -31.88 -39.38 7.04
N THR A 76 -32.98 -39.33 6.29
CA THR A 76 -33.16 -40.17 5.12
C THR A 76 -32.28 -39.69 3.96
N ARG A 77 -31.89 -40.62 3.08
CA ARG A 77 -31.14 -40.27 1.86
C ARG A 77 -31.90 -39.29 0.96
N ALA A 78 -33.23 -39.42 0.89
CA ALA A 78 -34.06 -38.54 0.10
C ALA A 78 -34.10 -37.09 0.63
N ASP A 79 -34.08 -36.91 1.95
CA ASP A 79 -34.01 -35.58 2.56
C ASP A 79 -32.63 -34.97 2.37
N HIS A 80 -31.56 -35.74 2.57
CA HIS A 80 -30.19 -35.29 2.30
C HIS A 80 -29.97 -34.89 0.82
N ASP A 81 -30.54 -35.62 -0.14
CA ASP A 81 -30.43 -35.29 -1.57
C ASP A 81 -31.21 -34.02 -1.93
N ARG A 82 -32.35 -33.74 -1.26
CA ARG A 82 -33.10 -32.49 -1.39
C ARG A 82 -32.29 -31.30 -0.87
N ASP A 83 -31.70 -31.44 0.32
CA ASP A 83 -30.87 -30.41 0.94
C ASP A 83 -29.66 -30.08 0.05
N LEU A 84 -28.98 -31.10 -0.49
CA LEU A 84 -27.87 -30.90 -1.44
C LEU A 84 -28.30 -30.18 -2.72
N ALA A 85 -29.50 -30.42 -3.23
CA ALA A 85 -30.00 -29.74 -4.42
C ALA A 85 -30.27 -28.25 -4.16
N GLU A 86 -30.89 -27.91 -3.03
CA GLU A 86 -31.11 -26.53 -2.60
C GLU A 86 -29.79 -25.79 -2.37
N GLU A 87 -28.84 -26.45 -1.70
CA GLU A 87 -27.49 -25.93 -1.51
C GLU A 87 -26.77 -25.69 -2.84
N GLY A 88 -26.91 -26.59 -3.80
CA GLY A 88 -26.33 -26.46 -5.15
C GLY A 88 -26.80 -25.20 -5.86
N GLU A 89 -28.10 -24.88 -5.77
CA GLU A 89 -28.66 -23.67 -6.37
C GLU A 89 -28.17 -22.41 -5.64
N ARG A 90 -28.12 -22.43 -4.29
CA ARG A 90 -27.53 -21.33 -3.51
C ARG A 90 -26.05 -21.13 -3.85
N ALA A 91 -25.28 -22.21 -4.01
CA ALA A 91 -23.87 -22.16 -4.37
C ALA A 91 -23.64 -21.55 -5.75
N ARG A 92 -24.47 -21.88 -6.75
CA ARG A 92 -24.42 -21.26 -8.08
C ARG A 92 -24.66 -19.76 -8.02
N LYS A 93 -25.69 -19.31 -7.29
CA LYS A 93 -25.98 -17.88 -7.10
C LYS A 93 -24.82 -17.16 -6.40
N THR A 94 -24.26 -17.75 -5.34
CA THR A 94 -23.08 -17.19 -4.66
C THR A 94 -21.87 -17.10 -5.59
N ALA A 95 -21.59 -18.14 -6.38
CA ALA A 95 -20.45 -18.14 -7.31
C ALA A 95 -20.59 -17.08 -8.40
N HIS A 96 -21.80 -16.88 -8.93
CA HIS A 96 -22.08 -15.80 -9.87
C HIS A 96 -21.84 -14.42 -9.24
N PHE A 97 -22.38 -14.18 -8.05
CA PHE A 97 -22.18 -12.93 -7.32
C PHE A 97 -20.70 -12.70 -6.99
N GLU A 98 -19.98 -13.71 -6.53
CA GLU A 98 -18.54 -13.66 -6.26
C GLU A 98 -17.74 -13.28 -7.52
N SER A 99 -18.11 -13.81 -8.69
CA SER A 99 -17.48 -13.43 -9.95
C SER A 99 -17.63 -11.93 -10.23
N LEU A 100 -18.82 -11.36 -10.01
CA LEU A 100 -19.08 -9.93 -10.19
C LEU A 100 -18.26 -9.09 -9.20
N VAL A 101 -18.23 -9.49 -7.93
CA VAL A 101 -17.44 -8.81 -6.89
C VAL A 101 -15.95 -8.84 -7.27
N ARG A 102 -15.41 -9.99 -7.69
CA ARG A 102 -14.01 -10.12 -8.10
C ARG A 102 -13.66 -9.29 -9.32
N GLU A 103 -14.56 -9.24 -10.31
CA GLU A 103 -14.38 -8.42 -11.50
C GLU A 103 -14.26 -6.94 -11.15
N GLN A 104 -15.22 -6.42 -10.38
CA GLN A 104 -15.20 -5.02 -9.96
C GLN A 104 -14.04 -4.72 -9.01
N HIS A 105 -13.72 -5.64 -8.10
CA HIS A 105 -12.55 -5.50 -7.23
C HIS A 105 -11.25 -5.37 -8.05
N ARG A 106 -11.07 -6.10 -9.15
CA ARG A 106 -9.87 -5.92 -10.00
C ARG A 106 -9.77 -4.51 -10.57
N LEU A 107 -10.89 -3.93 -11.01
CA LEU A 107 -10.94 -2.58 -11.58
C LEU A 107 -10.71 -1.51 -10.50
N ILE A 108 -11.33 -1.67 -9.33
CA ILE A 108 -11.18 -0.77 -8.19
C ILE A 108 -9.78 -0.87 -7.59
N ALA A 109 -9.25 -2.08 -7.35
CA ALA A 109 -7.92 -2.30 -6.78
C ALA A 109 -6.79 -1.71 -7.66
N ALA A 110 -6.96 -1.66 -8.99
CA ALA A 110 -6.02 -0.95 -9.85
C ALA A 110 -6.04 0.57 -9.58
N LYS A 111 -7.21 1.15 -9.36
CA LYS A 111 -7.36 2.57 -9.01
C LYS A 111 -6.93 2.88 -7.59
N VAL A 112 -7.24 2.01 -6.62
CA VAL A 112 -6.75 2.15 -5.25
C VAL A 112 -5.23 2.05 -5.20
N ARG A 113 -4.59 1.13 -5.92
CA ARG A 113 -3.13 1.11 -6.02
C ARG A 113 -2.56 2.43 -6.56
N ARG A 114 -3.17 2.98 -7.61
CA ARG A 114 -2.81 4.32 -8.11
C ARG A 114 -3.00 5.43 -7.07
N LEU A 115 -4.10 5.40 -6.31
CA LEU A 115 -4.40 6.38 -5.26
C LEU A 115 -3.46 6.25 -4.05
N ARG A 116 -3.17 5.01 -3.63
CA ARG A 116 -2.24 4.66 -2.54
C ARG A 116 -0.78 4.95 -2.89
N GLY A 117 -0.48 5.13 -4.18
CA GLY A 117 0.87 5.37 -4.67
C GLY A 117 1.66 4.09 -4.93
N ASP A 118 1.00 2.93 -4.97
CA ASP A 118 1.54 1.66 -5.48
C ASP A 118 1.55 1.71 -7.01
N ASP A 119 2.20 2.72 -7.58
CA ASP A 119 2.48 2.74 -9.00
C ASP A 119 3.53 1.66 -9.25
N VAL A 120 3.23 0.67 -10.08
CA VAL A 120 4.17 -0.40 -10.46
C VAL A 120 5.51 0.18 -10.89
N ARG A 121 5.51 1.40 -11.45
CA ARG A 121 6.72 2.17 -11.74
C ARG A 121 7.49 2.57 -10.47
N ASP A 122 6.82 3.14 -9.46
CA ASP A 122 7.46 3.52 -8.20
C ASP A 122 7.99 2.27 -7.45
N GLU A 123 7.27 1.15 -7.49
CA GLU A 123 7.70 -0.14 -6.92
C GLU A 123 8.89 -0.73 -7.68
N LEU A 124 8.84 -0.80 -9.01
CA LEU A 124 9.98 -1.24 -9.83
C LEU A 124 11.19 -0.34 -9.65
N MET A 125 10.99 0.98 -9.57
CA MET A 125 12.08 1.92 -9.28
C MET A 125 12.65 1.70 -7.88
N SER A 126 11.81 1.43 -6.88
CA SER A 126 12.27 1.08 -5.53
C SER A 126 13.05 -0.23 -5.51
N LEU A 127 12.64 -1.25 -6.29
CA LEU A 127 13.35 -2.52 -6.41
C LEU A 127 14.69 -2.36 -7.14
N VAL A 128 14.72 -1.56 -8.21
CA VAL A 128 15.95 -1.23 -8.94
C VAL A 128 16.94 -0.50 -8.03
N VAL A 129 16.48 0.50 -7.27
CA VAL A 129 17.32 1.19 -6.28
C VAL A 129 17.80 0.22 -5.20
N ALA A 130 16.91 -0.61 -4.62
CA ALA A 130 17.29 -1.57 -3.59
C ALA A 130 18.33 -2.58 -4.09
N LEU A 131 18.21 -3.03 -5.34
CA LEU A 131 19.20 -3.89 -5.99
C LEU A 131 20.54 -3.17 -6.12
N GLY A 132 20.55 -1.91 -6.58
CA GLY A 132 21.77 -1.11 -6.67
C GLY A 132 22.45 -0.93 -5.30
N THR A 133 21.69 -0.54 -4.28
CA THR A 133 22.19 -0.39 -2.90
C THR A 133 22.75 -1.69 -2.33
N ALA A 134 22.09 -2.83 -2.56
CA ALA A 134 22.58 -4.12 -2.10
C ALA A 134 23.91 -4.51 -2.75
N ILE A 135 24.11 -4.13 -4.01
CA ILE A 135 25.35 -4.44 -4.72
C ILE A 135 26.48 -3.47 -4.36
N ASP A 136 26.17 -2.20 -4.08
CA ASP A 136 27.14 -1.27 -3.50
C ASP A 136 27.61 -1.75 -2.12
N ALA A 137 26.69 -2.25 -1.29
CA ALA A 137 27.02 -2.87 -0.01
C ALA A 137 27.90 -4.12 -0.18
N HIS A 138 27.60 -4.98 -1.16
CA HIS A 138 28.45 -6.12 -1.52
C HIS A 138 29.86 -5.69 -1.96
N ARG A 139 29.95 -4.67 -2.82
CA ARG A 139 31.23 -4.10 -3.29
C ARG A 139 32.05 -3.55 -2.13
N ALA A 140 31.43 -2.78 -1.24
CA ALA A 140 32.08 -2.26 -0.04
C ALA A 140 32.57 -3.38 0.89
N ALA A 141 31.78 -4.44 1.08
CA ALA A 141 32.16 -5.59 1.90
C ALA A 141 33.36 -6.36 1.31
N VAL A 142 33.36 -6.64 0.00
CA VAL A 142 34.45 -7.34 -0.68
C VAL A 142 35.74 -6.53 -0.63
N LEU A 143 35.69 -5.22 -0.91
CA LEU A 143 36.85 -4.34 -0.87
C LEU A 143 37.35 -4.11 0.57
N GLY A 144 36.44 -4.01 1.55
CA GLY A 144 36.77 -3.85 2.96
C GLY A 144 37.41 -5.08 3.58
N ALA A 145 37.09 -6.28 3.09
CA ALA A 145 37.68 -7.55 3.54
C ALA A 145 39.14 -7.77 3.10
N ARG A 146 39.79 -6.80 2.42
CA ARG A 146 41.15 -6.90 1.84
C ARG A 146 41.36 -8.14 0.97
N SER A 147 40.27 -8.68 0.44
CA SER A 147 40.23 -9.84 -0.44
C SER A 147 40.23 -9.33 -1.87
N GLU A 148 40.97 -9.97 -2.79
CA GLU A 148 40.84 -9.61 -4.20
C GLU A 148 39.44 -9.99 -4.71
N PRO A 149 38.75 -9.08 -5.44
CA PRO A 149 37.49 -9.39 -6.06
C PRO A 149 37.61 -10.56 -7.03
N SER A 150 36.70 -11.52 -6.91
CA SER A 150 36.64 -12.64 -7.85
C SER A 150 36.32 -12.16 -9.26
N ALA A 151 36.52 -13.01 -10.26
CA ALA A 151 36.09 -12.71 -11.63
C ALA A 151 34.56 -12.51 -11.72
N ALA A 152 33.80 -13.21 -10.88
CA ALA A 152 32.35 -13.06 -10.81
C ALA A 152 31.94 -11.70 -10.21
N ASP A 153 32.63 -11.24 -9.17
CA ASP A 153 32.39 -9.92 -8.57
C ASP A 153 32.66 -8.81 -9.58
N ARG A 154 33.79 -8.88 -10.29
CA ARG A 154 34.15 -7.93 -11.34
C ARG A 154 33.15 -7.90 -12.49
N ALA A 155 32.73 -9.08 -12.97
CA ALA A 155 31.73 -9.18 -14.05
C ALA A 155 30.35 -8.68 -13.62
N LEU A 156 29.97 -8.86 -12.36
CA LEU A 156 28.74 -8.31 -11.79
C LEU A 156 28.79 -6.77 -11.76
N TRP A 157 29.87 -6.20 -11.23
CA TRP A 157 30.03 -4.74 -11.15
C TRP A 157 30.09 -4.09 -12.53
N GLU A 158 30.82 -4.68 -13.48
CA GLU A 158 30.88 -4.18 -14.86
C GLU A 158 29.50 -4.17 -15.53
N ARG A 159 28.69 -5.22 -15.32
CA ARG A 159 27.31 -5.28 -15.83
C ARG A 159 26.40 -4.21 -15.22
N LEU A 160 26.62 -3.82 -13.97
CA LEU A 160 25.82 -2.79 -13.29
C LEU A 160 26.17 -1.39 -13.74
N SER A 161 27.46 -1.08 -13.86
CA SER A 161 27.91 0.21 -14.37
C SER A 161 27.45 0.44 -15.82
N ALA A 162 27.21 -0.63 -16.57
CA ALA A 162 26.62 -0.58 -17.92
C ALA A 162 25.08 -0.54 -17.93
N LEU A 163 24.39 -0.69 -16.79
CA LEU A 163 22.94 -0.74 -16.73
C LEU A 163 22.34 0.67 -16.85
N ASP A 164 21.61 0.88 -17.94
CA ASP A 164 20.94 2.15 -18.22
C ASP A 164 19.45 2.09 -17.83
N VAL A 165 19.07 2.84 -16.82
CA VAL A 165 17.76 2.77 -16.15
C VAL A 165 16.94 4.06 -16.33
N PRO A 166 15.60 3.99 -16.25
CA PRO A 166 14.77 5.19 -16.27
C PRO A 166 15.02 6.06 -15.03
N GLY A 167 15.31 7.34 -15.24
CA GLY A 167 15.45 8.36 -14.22
C GLY A 167 14.46 9.52 -14.42
N PRO A 168 14.42 10.48 -13.49
CA PRO A 168 13.48 11.60 -13.53
C PRO A 168 13.70 12.58 -14.70
N GLU A 169 14.89 12.61 -15.30
CA GLU A 169 15.26 13.52 -16.41
C GLU A 169 15.55 12.78 -17.73
N GLY A 170 15.26 11.47 -17.79
CA GLY A 170 15.62 10.64 -18.94
C GLY A 170 16.19 9.29 -18.52
N ARG A 171 17.13 8.74 -19.29
CA ARG A 171 17.86 7.53 -18.88
C ARG A 171 19.11 7.91 -18.08
N THR A 172 19.51 7.10 -17.11
CA THR A 172 20.63 7.36 -16.21
C THR A 172 21.29 6.05 -15.78
N SER A 173 22.50 6.11 -15.24
CA SER A 173 23.16 4.95 -14.66
C SER A 173 22.48 4.54 -13.36
N LEU A 174 22.52 3.24 -13.05
CA LEU A 174 21.99 2.74 -11.77
C LEU A 174 22.67 3.40 -10.57
N GLU A 175 23.98 3.64 -10.65
CA GLU A 175 24.77 4.29 -9.60
C GLU A 175 24.27 5.72 -9.33
N ALA A 176 24.12 6.53 -10.39
CA ALA A 176 23.60 7.90 -10.26
C ALA A 176 22.15 7.93 -9.76
N LEU A 177 21.35 6.92 -10.12
CA LEU A 177 20.00 6.77 -9.61
C LEU A 177 19.98 6.44 -8.11
N VAL A 178 20.83 5.51 -7.66
CA VAL A 178 20.96 5.13 -6.24
C VAL A 178 21.46 6.30 -5.41
N GLU A 179 22.52 6.98 -5.84
CA GLU A 179 23.08 8.16 -5.16
C GLU A 179 22.03 9.28 -5.02
N ARG A 180 21.33 9.59 -6.11
CA ARG A 180 20.26 10.61 -6.11
C ARG A 180 19.10 10.21 -5.22
N HIS A 181 18.73 8.93 -5.21
CA HIS A 181 17.64 8.43 -4.39
C HIS A 181 18.00 8.43 -2.90
N ALA A 182 19.22 8.02 -2.56
CA ALA A 182 19.76 8.07 -1.20
C ALA A 182 19.76 9.52 -0.70
N ALA A 183 20.39 10.45 -1.44
CA ALA A 183 20.43 11.86 -1.07
C ALA A 183 19.02 12.47 -0.87
N GLN A 184 18.07 12.15 -1.75
CA GLN A 184 16.69 12.65 -1.61
C GLN A 184 15.89 12.02 -0.48
N GLN A 185 16.13 10.73 -0.15
CA GLN A 185 15.50 10.09 1.00
C GLN A 185 16.11 10.59 2.31
N ASP A 186 17.43 10.78 2.35
CA ASP A 186 18.15 11.27 3.51
C ASP A 186 17.75 12.72 3.83
N ASP A 187 17.62 13.59 2.82
CA ASP A 187 17.16 14.97 3.02
C ASP A 187 15.71 15.04 3.57
N HIS A 188 14.78 14.31 2.95
CA HIS A 188 13.39 14.31 3.41
C HIS A 188 13.20 13.55 4.73
N GLY A 189 13.96 12.48 4.95
CA GLY A 189 14.00 11.70 6.18
C GLY A 189 14.53 12.54 7.34
N ARG A 190 15.62 13.30 7.13
CA ARG A 190 16.18 14.26 8.08
C ARG A 190 15.18 15.37 8.44
N VAL A 191 14.56 15.98 7.43
CA VAL A 191 13.53 17.01 7.65
C VAL A 191 12.36 16.45 8.45
N LEU A 192 11.90 15.23 8.12
CA LEU A 192 10.81 14.59 8.83
C LEU A 192 11.20 14.22 10.26
N ALA A 193 12.40 13.68 10.49
CA ALA A 193 12.91 13.32 11.81
C ALA A 193 12.94 14.54 12.74
N GLY A 194 13.44 15.69 12.24
CA GLY A 194 13.39 16.95 12.98
C GLY A 194 11.96 17.38 13.34
N ILE A 195 11.02 17.30 12.38
CA ILE A 195 9.60 17.62 12.64
C ILE A 195 8.99 16.68 13.69
N VAL A 196 9.31 15.38 13.64
CA VAL A 196 8.80 14.39 14.60
C VAL A 196 9.33 14.70 15.99
N LEU A 197 10.62 15.01 16.15
CA LEU A 197 11.20 15.39 17.44
C LEU A 197 10.57 16.69 17.98
N ASP A 198 10.45 17.72 17.14
CA ASP A 198 9.84 19.00 17.49
C ASP A 198 8.39 18.83 17.98
N LEU A 199 7.60 18.00 17.29
CA LEU A 199 6.18 17.80 17.60
C LEU A 199 5.94 16.81 18.73
N ALA A 200 6.80 15.79 18.87
CA ALA A 200 6.68 14.80 19.93
C ALA A 200 7.00 15.41 21.30
N GLY A 201 8.00 16.31 21.38
CA GLY A 201 8.50 16.77 22.68
C GLY A 201 8.90 15.55 23.52
N ASP A 202 8.28 15.32 24.67
CA ASP A 202 8.47 14.12 25.50
C ASP A 202 7.49 12.98 25.25
N ALA A 203 6.53 13.18 24.34
CA ALA A 203 5.54 12.15 24.00
C ALA A 203 6.14 11.03 23.14
N THR A 204 5.54 9.85 23.23
CA THR A 204 5.94 8.66 22.46
C THR A 204 5.26 8.57 21.09
N SER A 205 4.37 9.53 20.75
CA SER A 205 3.68 9.52 19.47
C SER A 205 3.19 10.90 19.02
N VAL A 206 3.17 11.10 17.71
CA VAL A 206 2.75 12.36 17.06
C VAL A 206 1.49 12.14 16.23
N PRO A 207 0.42 12.95 16.37
CA PRO A 207 -0.73 12.90 15.47
C PRO A 207 -0.33 13.23 14.03
N ARG A 208 -0.77 12.41 13.07
CA ARG A 208 -0.47 12.61 11.64
C ARG A 208 -0.96 13.95 11.12
N ALA A 209 -2.07 14.46 11.64
CA ALA A 209 -2.60 15.77 11.25
C ALA A 209 -1.64 16.91 11.61
N ALA A 210 -1.05 16.89 12.82
CA ALA A 210 -0.07 17.88 13.25
C ALA A 210 1.21 17.80 12.41
N LEU A 211 1.68 16.58 12.14
CA LEU A 211 2.83 16.30 11.29
C LEU A 211 2.63 16.83 9.87
N LEU A 212 1.47 16.59 9.26
CA LEU A 212 1.14 17.05 7.92
C LEU A 212 1.17 18.58 7.79
N GLU A 213 0.65 19.30 8.79
CA GLU A 213 0.61 20.77 8.77
C GLU A 213 2.00 21.41 8.89
N VAL A 214 2.90 20.83 9.69
CA VAL A 214 4.29 21.30 9.76
C VAL A 214 5.06 20.90 8.50
N TRP A 215 4.86 19.67 8.01
CA TRP A 215 5.49 19.17 6.79
C TRP A 215 5.17 20.04 5.58
N LYS A 216 3.89 20.40 5.37
CA LYS A 216 3.49 21.29 4.28
C LYS A 216 4.23 22.63 4.33
N ARG A 217 4.37 23.22 5.52
CA ARG A 217 5.09 24.49 5.68
C ARG A 217 6.57 24.38 5.36
N LYS A 218 7.24 23.29 5.73
CA LYS A 218 8.68 23.09 5.46
C LYS A 218 8.97 22.64 4.01
N VAL A 219 8.12 21.80 3.41
CA VAL A 219 8.42 21.13 2.13
C VAL A 219 7.68 21.72 0.93
N ALA A 220 6.51 22.34 1.10
CA ALA A 220 5.83 22.99 -0.02
C ALA A 220 6.66 24.13 -0.68
N PRO A 221 7.46 24.93 0.04
CA PRO A 221 8.31 25.96 -0.55
C PRO A 221 9.49 25.43 -1.35
N THR A 222 9.97 24.21 -1.06
CA THR A 222 11.12 23.59 -1.77
C THR A 222 10.73 22.93 -3.08
N LEU A 223 9.43 22.89 -3.39
CA LEU A 223 8.87 22.31 -4.60
C LEU A 223 8.59 23.37 -5.65
N THR A 224 9.13 23.17 -6.86
CA THR A 224 8.86 24.09 -7.97
C THR A 224 7.40 23.98 -8.46
N PRO A 225 6.83 25.05 -9.04
CA PRO A 225 5.51 25.01 -9.66
C PRO A 225 5.39 23.91 -10.73
N GLU A 226 6.44 23.68 -11.51
CA GLU A 226 6.49 22.66 -12.56
C GLU A 226 6.39 21.25 -11.97
N GLN A 227 7.13 20.97 -10.89
CA GLN A 227 7.04 19.68 -10.19
C GLN A 227 5.64 19.43 -9.63
N LYS A 228 5.00 20.47 -9.07
CA LYS A 228 3.63 20.39 -8.56
C LYS A 228 2.63 20.15 -9.70
N ALA A 229 2.79 20.86 -10.82
CA ALA A 229 1.91 20.76 -11.99
C ALA A 229 2.06 19.40 -12.69
N GLU A 230 3.28 18.90 -12.87
CA GLU A 230 3.54 17.59 -13.46
C GLU A 230 2.96 16.47 -12.58
N PHE A 231 3.11 16.59 -11.25
CA PHE A 231 2.53 15.63 -10.33
C PHE A 231 0.99 15.69 -10.30
N ALA A 232 0.42 16.89 -10.32
CA ALA A 232 -1.03 17.09 -10.41
C ALA A 232 -1.61 16.55 -11.73
N ALA A 233 -0.89 16.71 -12.85
CA ALA A 233 -1.28 16.18 -14.16
C ALA A 233 -1.34 14.64 -14.19
N ARG A 234 -0.63 13.95 -13.29
CA ARG A 234 -0.72 12.50 -13.10
C ARG A 234 -1.95 12.06 -12.29
N GLY A 235 -2.78 12.99 -11.83
CA GLY A 235 -3.96 12.72 -11.00
C GLY A 235 -3.62 12.23 -9.59
N LYS A 236 -2.38 12.39 -9.12
CA LYS A 236 -1.87 11.80 -7.87
C LYS A 236 -2.10 12.68 -6.62
N GLY A 237 -2.96 13.69 -6.70
CA GLY A 237 -3.20 14.63 -5.60
C GLY A 237 -2.00 15.54 -5.33
N SER A 238 -1.61 15.70 -4.06
CA SER A 238 -0.57 16.65 -3.64
C SER A 238 0.82 16.00 -3.55
N LEU A 239 1.78 16.53 -4.32
CA LEU A 239 3.19 16.12 -4.28
C LEU A 239 3.80 16.23 -2.88
N VAL A 240 3.35 17.23 -2.10
CA VAL A 240 3.79 17.44 -0.72
C VAL A 240 3.38 16.28 0.17
N THR A 241 2.13 15.82 0.04
CA THR A 241 1.62 14.68 0.81
C THR A 241 2.27 13.37 0.38
N GLU A 242 2.58 13.23 -0.91
CA GLU A 242 3.33 12.08 -1.42
C GLU A 242 4.73 11.99 -0.81
N ARG A 243 5.47 13.11 -0.77
CA ARG A 243 6.80 13.15 -0.16
C ARG A 243 6.76 12.82 1.34
N LEU A 244 5.71 13.27 2.05
CA LEU A 244 5.51 12.90 3.45
C LEU A 244 5.35 11.39 3.62
N ARG A 245 4.55 10.76 2.75
CA ARG A 245 4.33 9.31 2.78
C ARG A 245 5.64 8.55 2.57
N LYS A 246 6.44 8.95 1.58
CA LYS A 246 7.74 8.33 1.28
C LYS A 246 8.73 8.51 2.44
N ALA A 247 8.81 9.70 3.03
CA ALA A 247 9.66 9.98 4.18
C ALA A 247 9.26 9.17 5.42
N MET A 248 7.96 9.04 5.72
CA MET A 248 7.50 8.18 6.82
C MET A 248 7.89 6.72 6.59
N GLY A 249 7.68 6.20 5.37
CA GLY A 249 8.08 4.82 5.05
C GLY A 249 9.59 4.59 5.12
N HIS A 250 10.41 5.62 4.85
CA HIS A 250 11.86 5.56 5.06
C HIS A 250 12.21 5.43 6.55
N LEU A 251 11.65 6.28 7.42
CA LEU A 251 11.87 6.20 8.87
C LEU A 251 11.38 4.87 9.47
N GLU A 252 10.28 4.30 8.97
CA GLU A 252 9.79 2.99 9.39
C GLU A 252 10.77 1.86 9.02
N ARG A 253 11.37 1.89 7.83
CA ARG A 253 12.38 0.90 7.42
C ARG A 253 13.65 0.96 8.26
N LEU A 254 14.02 2.16 8.72
CA LEU A 254 15.12 2.34 9.67
C LEU A 254 14.75 1.91 11.10
N GLY A 255 13.50 1.52 11.36
CA GLY A 255 13.03 1.13 12.68
C GLY A 255 12.89 2.30 13.66
N LEU A 256 12.88 3.54 13.16
CA LEU A 256 12.85 4.75 13.99
C LEU A 256 11.44 5.10 14.45
N VAL A 257 10.44 4.78 13.64
CA VAL A 257 9.02 5.08 13.89
C VAL A 257 8.11 3.95 13.42
N ALA A 258 6.86 3.94 13.89
CA ALA A 258 5.79 3.09 13.37
C ALA A 258 4.47 3.85 13.26
N ARG A 259 3.69 3.60 12.20
CA ARG A 259 2.31 4.11 12.12
C ARG A 259 1.36 3.29 12.99
N SER A 260 0.52 3.97 13.76
CA SER A 260 -0.53 3.37 14.59
C SER A 260 -1.83 4.18 14.55
N GLY A 261 -2.91 3.64 15.12
CA GLY A 261 -4.21 4.32 15.23
C GLY A 261 -5.23 3.92 14.14
N ARG A 262 -6.51 4.23 14.41
CA ARG A 262 -7.63 4.02 13.47
C ARG A 262 -7.77 5.22 12.51
N GLN A 263 -8.53 5.05 11.43
CA GLN A 263 -8.77 6.13 10.45
C GLN A 263 -9.29 7.40 11.15
N GLY A 264 -8.69 8.56 10.85
CA GLY A 264 -8.99 9.85 11.49
C GLY A 264 -8.13 10.20 12.72
N ASP A 265 -7.55 9.20 13.39
CA ASP A 265 -6.64 9.37 14.54
C ASP A 265 -5.32 8.62 14.29
N GLN A 266 -4.80 8.70 13.07
CA GLN A 266 -3.51 8.12 12.74
C GLN A 266 -2.39 8.85 13.47
N ARG A 267 -1.48 8.08 14.06
CA ARG A 267 -0.33 8.57 14.80
C ARG A 267 0.94 7.93 14.26
N LEU A 268 2.05 8.60 14.53
CA LEU A 268 3.38 8.10 14.28
C LEU A 268 4.04 7.90 15.64
N ASP A 269 4.20 6.65 16.04
CA ASP A 269 4.86 6.25 17.28
C ASP A 269 6.38 6.32 17.09
N VAL A 270 7.06 6.88 18.07
CA VAL A 270 8.52 6.99 18.09
C VAL A 270 9.10 5.74 18.73
N LEU A 271 9.84 4.96 17.96
CA LEU A 271 10.47 3.72 18.41
C LEU A 271 11.90 3.96 18.90
N ASP A 272 12.65 4.79 18.17
CA ASP A 272 14.03 5.16 18.51
C ASP A 272 14.22 6.67 18.39
N ARG A 273 14.16 7.34 19.54
CA ARG A 273 14.36 8.80 19.62
C ARG A 273 15.80 9.21 19.37
N ALA A 274 16.77 8.38 19.77
CA ALA A 274 18.19 8.69 19.58
C ALA A 274 18.55 8.63 18.08
N GLY A 275 18.12 7.57 17.39
CA GLY A 275 18.28 7.45 15.94
C GLY A 275 17.57 8.55 15.15
N LEU A 276 16.39 9.01 15.60
CA LEU A 276 15.76 10.20 15.01
C LEU A 276 16.59 11.47 15.20
N ALA A 277 17.19 11.66 16.38
CA ALA A 277 18.02 12.84 16.67
C ALA A 277 19.30 12.83 15.85
N GLU A 278 19.95 11.68 15.70
CA GLU A 278 21.13 11.50 14.84
C GLU A 278 20.80 11.77 13.37
N LEU A 279 19.70 11.20 12.86
CA LEU A 279 19.26 11.44 11.49
C LEU A 279 18.89 12.91 11.25
N ALA A 280 18.23 13.56 12.22
CA ALA A 280 17.87 14.98 12.15
C ALA A 280 19.10 15.90 12.20
N ALA A 281 20.07 15.59 13.05
CA ALA A 281 21.34 16.31 13.16
C ALA A 281 22.16 16.19 11.86
N GLY A 282 21.96 15.12 11.08
CA GLY A 282 22.82 14.76 9.96
C GLY A 282 24.17 14.29 10.48
N THR A 283 24.74 13.26 9.88
CA THR A 283 26.03 12.71 10.29
C THR A 283 27.14 13.75 10.14
N GLU A 284 27.42 14.53 11.18
CA GLU A 284 28.77 15.05 11.45
C GLU A 284 29.55 13.92 12.12
N GLN A 285 29.98 12.92 11.35
CA GLN A 285 31.01 11.96 11.80
C GLN A 285 31.86 11.49 10.61
N GLY A 286 33.12 11.95 10.57
CA GLY A 286 34.25 11.24 9.95
C GLY A 286 34.72 11.75 8.61
#